data_AF-A0A0S3U912-F1
#
_entry.id   AF-A0A0S3U912-F1
#
_cell.length_a   1.000
_cell.length_b   1.000
_cell.length_c   1.000
_cell.angle_alpha   90.00
_cell.angle_beta   90.00
_cell.angle_gamma   90.00
#
_symmetry.space_group_name_H-M   'P 1'
#
loop_
_entity.id
_entity.type
_entity.pdbx_description
1 polymer ?
#
loop_
_entity_poly.entity_id
_entity_poly.type
_entity_poly.pdbx_seq_one_letter_code
_entity_poly.pdbx_strand_id
1 'polypeptide(L)'
;MKCETLEKYRVFPLLVVFMLAEVLFVLGLGVLAIAYSFRHSAFGIWAIVLIGLSYWSGWTHSLTERNLSLIDSVSLQMPIVAAILFLPLAYRCRSQKLFVMSAIAVCSSLLSNLGAILTKGSVLPFLLLMLPAALLWSYNDTIWTFGQQRKLFQPIARRLAVIYLAGLFYWFSFYAAWISSGWYSRLLKWRSLLSVGMIAAVAIGQWIYLVIQAREWKSAMIGSMLVMSSIVHFWHLRVEAIPVFAAIVFNALLGVLAIVAIQKGLKTRERRAFWLGAIALSWQILSRLLEYDPSSILRVLMIAGLGGSAIAAGLWFEFRDRAPLANSPESPH
;
A
#
# COMPACT_ATOMS: atom_id res chain seq x y z
N MET A 1 -0.31 14.92 -47.82
CA MET A 1 -0.20 16.18 -47.04
C MET A 1 -1.34 16.31 -46.01
N LYS A 2 -1.52 15.31 -45.14
CA LYS A 2 -2.59 15.26 -44.10
C LYS A 2 -2.11 14.61 -42.78
N CYS A 3 -0.81 14.34 -42.65
CA CYS A 3 -0.23 13.60 -41.52
C CYS A 3 0.44 14.51 -40.48
N GLU A 4 0.87 15.73 -40.84
CA GLU A 4 1.57 16.65 -39.92
C GLU A 4 0.64 17.38 -38.94
N THR A 5 -0.65 17.53 -39.27
CA THR A 5 -1.57 18.29 -38.43
C THR A 5 -2.00 17.51 -37.18
N LEU A 6 -2.10 16.18 -37.23
CA LEU A 6 -2.53 15.35 -36.09
C LEU A 6 -1.47 15.19 -35.00
N GLU A 7 -0.19 15.26 -35.35
CA GLU A 7 0.92 15.17 -34.39
C GLU A 7 1.00 16.45 -33.53
N LYS A 8 0.76 17.61 -34.15
CA LYS A 8 0.79 18.93 -33.48
C LYS A 8 -0.28 19.09 -32.39
N TYR A 9 -1.45 18.45 -32.53
CA TYR A 9 -2.52 18.48 -31.52
C TYR A 9 -2.32 17.50 -30.35
N ARG A 10 -1.45 16.48 -30.50
CA ARG A 10 -1.07 15.60 -29.37
C ARG A 10 0.09 16.17 -28.55
N VAL A 11 1.02 16.85 -29.20
CA VAL A 11 2.22 17.40 -28.55
C VAL A 11 1.86 18.57 -27.62
N PHE A 12 0.91 19.44 -28.01
CA PHE A 12 0.52 20.60 -27.21
C PHE A 12 -0.01 20.28 -25.80
N PRO A 13 -0.95 19.33 -25.59
CA PRO A 13 -1.40 18.98 -24.25
C PRO A 13 -0.32 18.25 -23.43
N LEU A 14 0.58 17.47 -24.04
CA LEU A 14 1.68 16.82 -23.32
C LEU A 14 2.69 17.84 -22.76
N LEU A 15 3.03 18.85 -23.55
CA LEU A 15 4.01 19.87 -23.18
C LEU A 15 3.51 20.74 -22.02
N VAL A 16 2.20 21.04 -21.99
CA VAL A 16 1.55 21.74 -20.87
C VAL A 16 1.59 20.90 -19.59
N VAL A 17 1.29 19.59 -19.68
CA VAL A 17 1.34 18.68 -18.52
C VAL A 17 2.76 18.55 -17.96
N PHE A 18 3.77 18.53 -18.83
CA PHE A 18 5.18 18.48 -18.43
C PHE A 18 5.60 19.77 -17.69
N MET A 19 5.32 20.95 -18.26
CA MET A 19 5.63 22.24 -17.62
C MET A 19 4.93 22.38 -16.25
N LEU A 20 3.67 21.95 -16.16
CA LEU A 20 2.94 21.94 -14.89
C LEU A 20 3.63 21.03 -13.85
N ALA A 21 4.14 19.87 -14.25
CA ALA A 21 4.83 18.97 -13.34
C ALA A 21 6.10 19.60 -12.74
N GLU A 22 6.92 20.28 -13.56
CA GLU A 22 8.13 20.96 -13.08
C GLU A 22 7.80 22.09 -12.10
N VAL A 23 6.81 22.93 -12.44
CA VAL A 23 6.38 24.03 -11.56
C VAL A 23 5.86 23.51 -10.23
N LEU A 24 5.04 22.44 -10.25
CA LEU A 24 4.54 21.80 -9.03
C LEU A 24 5.67 21.22 -8.17
N PHE A 25 6.71 20.68 -8.80
CA PHE A 25 7.88 20.15 -8.08
C PHE A 25 8.63 21.25 -7.34
N VAL A 26 8.99 22.33 -8.03
CA VAL A 26 9.72 23.47 -7.46
C VAL A 26 8.90 24.14 -6.36
N LEU A 27 7.60 24.34 -6.60
CA LEU A 27 6.68 24.87 -5.59
C LEU A 27 6.61 23.96 -4.37
N GLY A 28 6.49 22.65 -4.58
CA GLY A 28 6.47 21.66 -3.52
C GLY A 28 7.74 21.68 -2.66
N LEU A 29 8.92 21.84 -3.27
CA LEU A 29 10.19 22.03 -2.56
C LEU A 29 10.23 23.33 -1.75
N GLY A 30 9.70 24.43 -2.30
CA GLY A 30 9.57 25.69 -1.58
C GLY A 30 8.69 25.57 -0.33
N VAL A 31 7.51 24.95 -0.47
CA VAL A 31 6.60 24.67 0.65
C VAL A 31 7.24 23.72 1.67
N LEU A 32 8.04 22.75 1.21
CA LEU A 32 8.78 21.85 2.09
C LEU A 32 9.80 22.61 2.94
N ALA A 33 10.57 23.53 2.35
CA ALA A 33 11.52 24.36 3.07
C ALA A 33 10.83 25.21 4.15
N ILE A 34 9.68 25.81 3.82
CA ILE A 34 8.84 26.53 4.77
C ILE A 34 8.37 25.60 5.90
N ALA A 35 7.91 24.38 5.58
CA ALA A 35 7.48 23.40 6.58
C ALA A 35 8.61 23.03 7.56
N TYR A 36 9.86 22.92 7.08
CA TYR A 36 11.03 22.66 7.92
C TYR A 36 11.36 23.81 8.88
N SER A 37 11.20 25.05 8.41
CA SER A 37 11.41 26.26 9.21
C SER A 37 10.34 26.44 10.28
N PHE A 38 9.06 26.40 9.90
CA PHE A 38 7.94 26.69 10.79
C PHE A 38 7.44 25.48 11.60
N ARG A 39 7.88 24.26 11.28
CA ARG A 39 7.47 22.99 11.93
C ARG A 39 5.95 22.76 11.93
N HIS A 40 5.24 23.29 10.93
CA HIS A 40 3.79 23.18 10.85
C HIS A 40 3.38 21.99 9.95
N SER A 41 2.56 21.08 10.47
CA SER A 41 2.22 19.83 9.75
C SER A 41 1.39 20.05 8.49
N ALA A 42 0.58 21.12 8.43
CA ALA A 42 -0.25 21.41 7.27
C ALA A 42 0.59 21.71 6.01
N PHE A 43 1.66 22.52 6.13
CA PHE A 43 2.55 22.80 5.02
C PHE A 43 3.31 21.53 4.57
N GLY A 44 3.70 20.67 5.51
CA GLY A 44 4.31 19.38 5.18
C GLY A 44 3.39 18.48 4.35
N ILE A 45 2.08 18.43 4.68
CA ILE A 45 1.10 17.67 3.89
C ILE A 45 0.96 18.27 2.48
N TRP A 46 0.87 19.60 2.36
CA TRP A 46 0.79 20.26 1.05
C TRP A 46 2.04 20.02 0.21
N ALA A 47 3.24 20.07 0.79
CA ALA A 47 4.47 19.76 0.09
C ALA A 47 4.47 18.32 -0.47
N ILE A 48 4.03 17.33 0.32
CA ILE A 48 3.91 15.94 -0.12
C ILE A 48 2.92 15.82 -1.29
N VAL A 49 1.76 16.48 -1.20
CA VAL A 49 0.73 16.44 -2.25
C VAL A 49 1.26 17.06 -3.56
N LEU A 50 1.90 18.23 -3.50
CA LEU A 50 2.44 18.91 -4.68
C LEU A 50 3.56 18.09 -5.35
N ILE A 51 4.52 17.59 -4.57
CA ILE A 51 5.61 16.74 -5.07
C ILE A 51 5.05 15.41 -5.61
N GLY A 52 4.05 14.83 -4.94
CA GLY A 52 3.39 13.60 -5.39
C GLY A 52 2.64 13.77 -6.71
N LEU A 53 1.88 14.87 -6.86
CA LEU A 53 1.18 15.18 -8.12
C LEU A 53 2.16 15.42 -9.26
N SER A 54 3.23 16.18 -9.01
CA SER A 54 4.32 16.37 -9.96
C SER A 54 4.91 15.02 -10.42
N TYR A 55 5.21 14.14 -9.46
CA TYR A 55 5.78 12.81 -9.74
C TYR A 55 4.87 11.95 -10.61
N TRP A 56 3.59 11.84 -10.26
CA TRP A 56 2.63 11.04 -11.02
C TRP A 56 2.37 11.61 -12.41
N SER A 57 2.37 12.94 -12.55
CA SER A 57 2.27 13.63 -13.85
C SER A 57 3.49 13.35 -14.74
N GLY A 58 4.71 13.33 -14.18
CA GLY A 58 5.92 13.03 -14.92
C GLY A 58 6.08 11.54 -15.29
N TRP A 59 5.62 10.63 -14.42
CA TRP A 59 5.75 9.19 -14.66
C TRP A 59 4.96 8.71 -15.89
N THR A 60 3.75 9.24 -16.11
CA THR A 60 2.93 8.92 -17.30
C THR A 60 3.60 9.39 -18.60
N HIS A 61 4.36 10.49 -18.54
CA HIS A 61 5.10 11.03 -19.68
C HIS A 61 6.38 10.25 -20.01
N SER A 62 7.12 9.80 -18.99
CA SER A 62 8.36 9.01 -19.13
C SER A 62 8.17 7.64 -19.83
N LEU A 63 6.92 7.20 -20.02
CA LEU A 63 6.58 6.03 -20.82
C LEU A 63 6.59 6.32 -22.33
N THR A 64 6.53 7.59 -22.74
CA THR A 64 6.32 8.01 -24.13
C THR A 64 7.55 8.67 -24.76
N GLU A 65 8.33 9.47 -24.01
CA GLU A 65 9.46 10.21 -24.57
C GLU A 65 10.80 9.94 -23.87
N ARG A 66 11.87 9.98 -24.67
CA ARG A 66 13.16 9.33 -24.44
C ARG A 66 14.31 10.31 -24.16
N ASN A 67 14.01 11.47 -23.59
CA ASN A 67 15.03 12.47 -23.31
C ASN A 67 15.56 12.33 -21.88
N LEU A 68 16.88 12.19 -21.74
CA LEU A 68 17.60 12.03 -20.47
C LEU A 68 17.70 13.38 -19.74
N SER A 69 16.62 13.82 -19.09
CA SER A 69 16.67 14.98 -18.22
C SER A 69 17.21 14.63 -16.82
N LEU A 70 17.76 15.61 -16.10
CA LEU A 70 18.12 15.47 -14.68
C LEU A 70 16.90 15.10 -13.82
N ILE A 71 15.72 15.59 -14.20
CA ILE A 71 14.44 15.37 -13.50
C ILE A 71 14.00 13.90 -13.60
N ASP A 72 14.23 13.25 -14.74
CA ASP A 72 13.98 11.80 -14.88
C ASP A 72 14.87 10.98 -13.95
N SER A 73 16.11 11.43 -13.72
CA SER A 73 17.04 10.75 -12.82
C SER A 73 16.61 10.87 -11.35
N VAL A 74 16.16 12.05 -10.93
CA VAL A 74 15.59 12.25 -9.59
C VAL A 74 14.30 11.44 -9.43
N SER A 75 13.45 11.39 -10.47
CA SER A 75 12.19 10.63 -10.47
C SER A 75 12.41 9.13 -10.23
N LEU A 76 13.49 8.55 -10.76
CA LEU A 76 13.85 7.14 -10.53
C LEU A 76 14.36 6.86 -9.10
N GLN A 77 14.75 7.89 -8.35
CA GLN A 77 15.24 7.80 -6.97
C GLN A 77 14.24 8.34 -5.94
N MET A 78 13.02 8.70 -6.37
CA MET A 78 11.96 9.25 -5.50
C MET A 78 11.65 8.45 -4.23
N PRO A 79 11.72 7.10 -4.18
CA PRO A 79 11.48 6.38 -2.94
C PRO A 79 12.44 6.77 -1.83
N ILE A 80 13.73 6.93 -2.17
CA ILE A 80 14.76 7.38 -1.23
C ILE A 80 14.55 8.85 -0.91
N VAL A 81 14.36 9.69 -1.92
CA VAL A 81 14.18 11.13 -1.74
C VAL A 81 12.97 11.42 -0.85
N ALA A 82 11.84 10.77 -1.10
CA ALA A 82 10.63 10.87 -0.28
C ALA A 82 10.88 10.37 1.15
N ALA A 83 11.63 9.28 1.32
CA ALA A 83 11.96 8.78 2.65
C ALA A 83 12.83 9.79 3.42
N ILE A 84 13.90 10.29 2.82
CA ILE A 84 14.83 11.24 3.46
C ILE A 84 14.17 12.60 3.73
N LEU A 85 13.32 13.08 2.82
CA LEU A 85 12.71 14.40 2.97
C LEU A 85 11.51 14.39 3.92
N PHE A 86 10.63 13.37 3.85
CA PHE A 86 9.35 13.41 4.53
C PHE A 86 9.30 12.63 5.85
N LEU A 87 10.08 11.54 6.02
CA LEU A 87 10.11 10.83 7.32
C LEU A 87 10.68 11.73 8.44
N PRO A 88 11.86 12.35 8.30
CA PRO A 88 12.41 13.22 9.34
C PRO A 88 11.49 14.39 9.66
N LEU A 89 10.80 14.95 8.65
CA LEU A 89 9.80 15.98 8.86
C LEU A 89 8.61 15.47 9.71
N ALA A 90 8.16 14.24 9.51
CA ALA A 90 7.10 13.64 10.32
C ALA A 90 7.51 13.50 11.79
N TYR A 91 8.75 13.10 12.06
CA TYR A 91 9.32 13.06 13.40
C TYR A 91 9.47 14.45 14.02
N ARG A 92 9.98 15.41 13.26
CA ARG A 92 10.16 16.80 13.71
C ARG A 92 8.84 17.47 14.06
N CYS A 93 7.79 17.24 13.27
CA CYS A 93 6.45 17.77 13.52
C CYS A 93 5.60 16.89 14.45
N ARG A 94 6.10 15.71 14.87
CA ARG A 94 5.39 14.70 15.67
C ARG A 94 3.96 14.38 15.17
N SER A 95 3.75 14.42 13.86
CA SER A 95 2.41 14.34 13.26
C SER A 95 2.15 12.98 12.62
N GLN A 96 1.15 12.27 13.15
CA GLN A 96 0.71 10.96 12.62
C GLN A 96 0.21 11.07 11.18
N LYS A 97 -0.51 12.14 10.84
CA LYS A 97 -1.04 12.36 9.48
C LYS A 97 0.09 12.54 8.47
N LEU A 98 1.12 13.29 8.84
CA LEU A 98 2.29 13.51 7.98
C LEU A 98 3.04 12.18 7.76
N PHE A 99 3.20 11.36 8.81
CA PHE A 99 3.79 10.03 8.69
C PHE A 99 2.99 9.11 7.75
N VAL A 100 1.66 9.12 7.83
CA VAL A 100 0.81 8.33 6.92
C VAL A 100 1.01 8.78 5.48
N MET A 101 0.98 10.09 5.22
CA MET A 101 1.16 10.64 3.88
C MET A 101 2.56 10.36 3.32
N SER A 102 3.60 10.45 4.15
CA SER A 102 4.97 10.14 3.72
C SER A 102 5.14 8.65 3.44
N ALA A 103 4.59 7.77 4.27
CA ALA A 103 4.59 6.34 4.03
C ALA A 103 3.88 5.99 2.71
N ILE A 104 2.72 6.61 2.42
CA ILE A 104 2.02 6.45 1.14
C ILE A 104 2.88 6.94 -0.02
N ALA A 105 3.52 8.11 0.09
CA ALA A 105 4.39 8.64 -0.96
C ALA A 105 5.60 7.73 -1.25
N VAL A 106 6.25 7.21 -0.20
CA VAL A 106 7.37 6.26 -0.33
C VAL A 106 6.90 4.94 -0.95
N CYS A 107 5.79 4.37 -0.48
CA CYS A 107 5.27 3.11 -1.05
C CYS A 107 4.83 3.32 -2.50
N SER A 108 4.09 4.38 -2.78
CA SER A 108 3.61 4.76 -4.12
C SER A 108 4.77 4.90 -5.12
N SER A 109 5.80 5.67 -4.76
CA SER A 109 6.99 5.85 -5.61
C SER A 109 7.82 4.56 -5.71
N LEU A 110 7.80 3.71 -4.69
CA LEU A 110 8.45 2.40 -4.76
C LEU A 110 7.74 1.53 -5.79
N LEU A 111 6.41 1.38 -5.73
CA LEU A 111 5.66 0.57 -6.70
C LEU A 111 5.87 1.01 -8.16
N SER A 112 5.87 2.32 -8.44
CA SER A 112 6.11 2.81 -9.81
C SER A 112 7.53 2.52 -10.30
N ASN A 113 8.53 2.64 -9.43
CA ASN A 113 9.91 2.27 -9.73
C ASN A 113 10.09 0.76 -9.90
N LEU A 114 9.38 -0.04 -9.09
CA LEU A 114 9.31 -1.48 -9.29
C LEU A 114 8.75 -1.81 -10.67
N GLY A 115 7.64 -1.17 -11.07
CA GLY A 115 7.06 -1.31 -12.40
C GLY A 115 8.05 -1.06 -13.55
N ALA A 116 9.01 -0.14 -13.36
CA ALA A 116 10.07 0.10 -14.35
C ALA A 116 11.10 -1.05 -14.42
N ILE A 117 11.27 -1.83 -13.35
CA ILE A 117 12.20 -2.97 -13.25
C ILE A 117 11.54 -4.30 -13.65
N LEU A 118 10.20 -4.38 -13.63
CA LEU A 118 9.42 -5.57 -13.94
C LEU A 118 9.62 -6.04 -15.39
N THR A 119 10.71 -6.77 -15.68
CA THR A 119 10.89 -7.45 -16.96
C THR A 119 10.31 -8.86 -16.89
N LYS A 120 9.70 -9.32 -17.99
CA LYS A 120 9.07 -10.65 -18.13
C LYS A 120 10.02 -11.82 -17.80
N GLY A 121 11.32 -11.56 -17.82
CA GLY A 121 12.38 -12.54 -17.58
C GLY A 121 13.14 -12.38 -16.25
N SER A 122 12.70 -11.54 -15.30
CA SER A 122 13.38 -11.37 -13.99
C SER A 122 12.63 -12.07 -12.85
N VAL A 123 13.39 -12.61 -11.88
CA VAL A 123 12.90 -13.22 -10.62
C VAL A 123 12.73 -12.17 -9.51
N LEU A 124 13.29 -10.98 -9.69
CA LEU A 124 13.15 -9.89 -8.74
C LEU A 124 11.69 -9.38 -8.52
N PRO A 125 10.82 -9.31 -9.55
CA PRO A 125 9.45 -8.78 -9.49
C PRO A 125 8.60 -9.13 -8.27
N PHE A 126 8.54 -10.40 -7.90
CA PHE A 126 7.55 -10.89 -6.93
C PHE A 126 7.96 -10.68 -5.47
N LEU A 127 9.27 -10.65 -5.19
CA LEU A 127 9.78 -10.23 -3.88
C LEU A 127 9.55 -8.74 -3.68
N LEU A 128 9.67 -8.00 -4.77
CA LEU A 128 9.59 -6.55 -4.75
C LEU A 128 8.18 -6.02 -4.59
N LEU A 129 7.15 -6.67 -5.14
CA LEU A 129 5.77 -6.23 -4.93
C LEU A 129 5.32 -6.35 -3.46
N MET A 130 5.91 -7.30 -2.72
CA MET A 130 5.67 -7.49 -1.29
C MET A 130 6.52 -6.55 -0.42
N LEU A 131 7.47 -5.83 -1.02
CA LEU A 131 8.44 -4.99 -0.31
C LEU A 131 7.80 -3.81 0.46
N PRO A 132 6.81 -3.07 -0.07
CA PRO A 132 6.13 -2.01 0.72
C PRO A 132 5.48 -2.56 1.98
N ALA A 133 4.80 -3.71 1.89
CA ALA A 133 4.20 -4.40 3.03
C ALA A 133 5.26 -4.83 4.05
N ALA A 134 6.34 -5.44 3.56
CA ALA A 134 7.44 -5.90 4.38
C ALA A 134 8.08 -4.73 5.14
N LEU A 135 8.38 -3.63 4.45
CA LEU A 135 8.98 -2.42 5.02
C LEU A 135 8.08 -1.77 6.08
N LEU A 136 6.79 -1.62 5.78
CA LEU A 136 5.84 -1.01 6.72
C LEU A 136 5.62 -1.86 7.97
N TRP A 137 5.59 -3.20 7.83
CA TRP A 137 5.43 -4.09 8.97
C TRP A 137 6.68 -4.13 9.85
N SER A 138 7.86 -4.16 9.21
CA SER A 138 9.16 -4.18 9.90
C SER A 138 9.58 -2.86 10.49
N TYR A 139 8.86 -1.79 10.16
CA TYR A 139 9.18 -0.45 10.59
C TYR A 139 9.34 -0.36 12.11
N ASN A 140 10.47 0.21 12.53
CA ASN A 140 10.80 0.42 13.92
C ASN A 140 11.32 1.84 14.14
N ASP A 141 10.71 2.54 15.08
CA ASP A 141 10.97 3.97 15.33
C ASP A 141 12.33 4.20 16.03
N THR A 142 12.93 3.15 16.57
CA THR A 142 14.15 3.21 17.41
C THR A 142 15.34 3.87 16.71
N ILE A 143 15.41 3.81 15.38
CA ILE A 143 16.47 4.44 14.58
C ILE A 143 16.38 5.97 14.65
N TRP A 144 15.16 6.50 14.74
CA TRP A 144 14.90 7.94 14.74
C TRP A 144 14.80 8.52 16.15
N THR A 145 14.44 7.70 17.11
CA THR A 145 14.24 8.09 18.50
C THR A 145 15.38 7.55 19.37
N PHE A 146 16.60 8.08 19.20
CA PHE A 146 17.76 7.75 20.04
C PHE A 146 17.39 7.85 21.53
N GLY A 147 17.11 6.71 22.16
CA GLY A 147 16.81 6.60 23.60
C GLY A 147 15.37 6.87 24.07
N GLN A 148 14.42 7.23 23.20
CA GLN A 148 13.01 7.39 23.63
C GLN A 148 12.22 6.09 23.45
N GLN A 149 11.62 5.58 24.53
CA GLN A 149 10.90 4.30 24.54
C GLN A 149 9.52 4.33 23.86
N ARG A 150 8.98 5.49 23.49
CA ARG A 150 7.64 5.59 22.90
C ARG A 150 7.70 5.36 21.38
N LYS A 151 7.24 4.18 20.96
CA LYS A 151 7.05 3.82 19.56
C LYS A 151 5.77 4.47 19.01
N LEU A 152 5.87 5.72 18.59
CA LEU A 152 4.75 6.56 18.17
C LEU A 152 4.17 6.17 16.80
N PHE A 153 5.01 5.75 15.86
CA PHE A 153 4.66 5.53 14.45
C PHE A 153 4.62 4.04 14.07
N GLN A 154 5.32 3.17 14.78
CA GLN A 154 5.25 1.72 14.57
C GLN A 154 3.82 1.14 14.47
N PRO A 155 2.87 1.42 15.40
CA PRO A 155 1.52 0.87 15.28
C PRO A 155 0.77 1.40 14.04
N ILE A 156 1.11 2.60 13.56
CA ILE A 156 0.53 3.20 12.36
C ILE A 156 1.09 2.52 11.12
N ALA A 157 2.41 2.32 11.06
CA ALA A 157 3.07 1.62 9.97
C ALA A 157 2.54 0.18 9.80
N ARG A 158 2.41 -0.57 10.91
CA ARG A 158 1.82 -1.92 10.88
C ARG A 158 0.36 -1.94 10.42
N ARG A 159 -0.44 -0.92 10.78
CA ARG A 159 -1.82 -0.79 10.27
C ARG A 159 -1.83 -0.53 8.76
N LEU A 160 -0.96 0.35 8.26
CA LEU A 160 -0.80 0.61 6.83
C LEU A 160 -0.35 -0.64 6.06
N ALA A 161 0.57 -1.43 6.63
CA ALA A 161 1.01 -2.70 6.04
C ALA A 161 -0.15 -3.67 5.84
N VAL A 162 -1.03 -3.82 6.84
CA VAL A 162 -2.21 -4.69 6.76
C VAL A 162 -3.21 -4.18 5.72
N ILE A 163 -3.47 -2.86 5.67
CA ILE A 163 -4.35 -2.26 4.66
C ILE A 163 -3.79 -2.49 3.25
N TYR A 164 -2.49 -2.28 3.08
CA TYR A 164 -1.81 -2.51 1.81
C TYR A 164 -1.89 -3.99 1.39
N LEU A 165 -1.62 -4.93 2.30
CA LEU A 165 -1.76 -6.37 2.02
C LEU A 165 -3.19 -6.77 1.71
N ALA A 166 -4.18 -6.24 2.43
CA ALA A 166 -5.58 -6.50 2.13
C ALA A 166 -5.96 -6.04 0.72
N GLY A 167 -5.55 -4.83 0.33
CA GLY A 167 -5.77 -4.31 -1.03
C GLY A 167 -5.05 -5.13 -2.10
N LEU A 168 -3.80 -5.53 -1.83
CA LEU A 168 -3.01 -6.36 -2.73
C LEU A 168 -3.63 -7.75 -2.89
N PHE A 169 -3.98 -8.42 -1.79
CA PHE A 169 -4.61 -9.74 -1.84
C PHE A 169 -5.98 -9.69 -2.50
N TYR A 170 -6.74 -8.61 -2.27
CA TYR A 170 -7.97 -8.37 -2.99
C TYR A 170 -7.72 -8.25 -4.51
N TRP A 171 -6.75 -7.46 -4.95
CA TRP A 171 -6.43 -7.34 -6.38
C TRP A 171 -6.03 -8.69 -7.01
N PHE A 172 -5.16 -9.45 -6.35
CA PHE A 172 -4.71 -10.76 -6.84
C PHE A 172 -5.71 -11.89 -6.60
N SER A 173 -6.82 -11.63 -5.91
CA SER A 173 -7.88 -12.63 -5.75
C SER A 173 -8.67 -12.86 -7.04
N PHE A 174 -8.57 -11.96 -8.03
CA PHE A 174 -9.28 -12.04 -9.31
C PHE A 174 -8.55 -12.92 -10.33
N TYR A 175 -9.29 -13.75 -11.06
CA TYR A 175 -8.73 -14.59 -12.12
C TYR A 175 -8.08 -13.75 -13.23
N ALA A 176 -8.73 -12.62 -13.58
CA ALA A 176 -8.24 -11.70 -14.61
C ALA A 176 -6.84 -11.13 -14.33
N ALA A 177 -6.48 -10.93 -13.05
CA ALA A 177 -5.16 -10.42 -12.68
C ALA A 177 -4.03 -11.35 -13.15
N TRP A 178 -4.28 -12.66 -13.19
CA TRP A 178 -3.29 -13.69 -13.52
C TRP A 178 -3.19 -14.02 -15.01
N ILE A 179 -4.20 -13.70 -15.81
CA ILE A 179 -4.14 -13.92 -17.27
C ILE A 179 -3.58 -12.70 -17.99
N SER A 180 -3.77 -11.51 -17.42
CA SER A 180 -3.33 -10.26 -18.05
C SER A 180 -1.80 -10.21 -18.18
N SER A 181 -1.28 -10.33 -19.39
CA SER A 181 0.16 -10.36 -19.68
C SER A 181 0.82 -8.95 -19.73
N GLY A 182 0.13 -7.91 -19.26
CA GLY A 182 0.43 -6.50 -19.56
C GLY A 182 1.33 -5.76 -18.58
N TRP A 183 1.73 -6.37 -17.47
CA TRP A 183 2.42 -5.66 -16.37
C TRP A 183 3.93 -5.49 -16.54
N TYR A 184 4.51 -6.03 -17.61
CA TYR A 184 5.96 -6.05 -17.79
C TYR A 184 6.45 -4.86 -18.59
N SER A 185 7.44 -4.15 -18.04
CA SER A 185 8.23 -3.20 -18.81
C SER A 185 9.09 -3.97 -19.82
N ARG A 186 9.18 -3.43 -21.04
CA ARG A 186 10.05 -4.00 -22.09
C ARG A 186 11.53 -3.69 -21.87
N LEU A 187 11.87 -2.79 -20.94
CA LEU A 187 13.21 -2.25 -20.75
C LEU A 187 13.55 -2.12 -19.26
N LEU A 188 14.65 -2.76 -18.86
CA LEU A 188 15.20 -2.65 -17.51
C LEU A 188 15.84 -1.27 -17.32
N LYS A 189 15.21 -0.39 -16.53
CA LYS A 189 15.82 0.90 -16.14
C LYS A 189 16.77 0.68 -14.96
N TRP A 190 18.04 0.35 -15.23
CA TRP A 190 19.04 -0.01 -14.21
C TRP A 190 19.18 1.03 -13.08
N ARG A 191 18.98 2.31 -13.36
CA ARG A 191 19.05 3.40 -12.35
C ARG A 191 18.01 3.25 -11.24
N SER A 192 16.86 2.63 -11.52
CA SER A 192 15.82 2.36 -10.53
C SER A 192 16.21 1.23 -9.56
N LEU A 193 17.12 0.34 -9.96
CA LEU A 193 17.59 -0.76 -9.10
C LEU A 193 18.28 -0.25 -7.83
N LEU A 194 18.92 0.92 -7.89
CA LEU A 194 19.62 1.48 -6.73
C LEU A 194 18.64 1.86 -5.62
N SER A 195 17.58 2.60 -5.95
CA SER A 195 16.60 3.05 -4.96
C SER A 195 15.83 1.89 -4.35
N VAL A 196 15.42 0.95 -5.21
CA VAL A 196 14.73 -0.27 -4.82
C VAL A 196 15.63 -1.19 -4.00
N GLY A 197 16.89 -1.38 -4.42
CA GLY A 197 17.86 -2.23 -3.74
C GLY A 197 18.20 -1.73 -2.34
N MET A 198 18.38 -0.40 -2.17
CA MET A 198 18.61 0.18 -0.84
C MET A 198 17.41 -0.01 0.08
N ILE A 199 16.18 0.24 -0.40
CA ILE A 199 14.97 0.03 0.42
C ILE A 199 14.76 -1.45 0.74
N ALA A 200 15.08 -2.34 -0.21
CA ALA A 200 15.07 -3.79 0.03
C ALA A 200 16.06 -4.20 1.11
N ALA A 201 17.29 -3.70 1.07
CA ALA A 201 18.30 -3.97 2.08
C ALA A 201 17.86 -3.49 3.48
N VAL A 202 17.26 -2.30 3.57
CA VAL A 202 16.68 -1.77 4.82
C VAL A 202 15.56 -2.67 5.33
N ALA A 203 14.62 -3.08 4.48
CA ALA A 203 13.53 -3.96 4.86
C ALA A 203 14.05 -5.32 5.37
N ILE A 204 15.00 -5.93 4.66
CA ILE A 204 15.62 -7.20 5.05
C ILE A 204 16.30 -7.05 6.42
N GLY A 205 17.11 -6.01 6.63
CA GLY A 205 17.77 -5.75 7.91
C GLY A 205 16.77 -5.59 9.06
N GLN A 206 15.66 -4.87 8.85
CA GLN A 206 14.61 -4.73 9.84
C GLN A 206 13.87 -6.03 10.15
N TRP A 207 13.65 -6.88 9.15
CA TRP A 207 13.05 -8.21 9.35
C TRP A 207 13.99 -9.15 10.12
N ILE A 208 15.28 -9.16 9.81
CA ILE A 208 16.29 -9.92 10.57
C ILE A 208 16.25 -9.50 12.05
N TYR A 209 16.26 -8.19 12.30
CA TYR A 209 16.13 -7.64 13.65
C TYR A 209 14.84 -8.08 14.35
N LEU A 210 13.69 -8.05 13.66
CA LEU A 210 12.42 -8.51 14.20
C LEU A 210 12.41 -10.01 14.55
N VAL A 211 12.98 -10.84 13.68
CA VAL A 211 13.05 -12.30 13.88
C VAL A 211 13.91 -12.63 15.09
N ILE A 212 15.05 -11.95 15.24
CA ILE A 212 15.98 -12.17 16.35
C ILE A 212 15.39 -11.65 17.67
N GLN A 213 14.83 -10.44 17.69
CA GLN A 213 14.55 -9.75 18.95
C GLN A 213 13.09 -9.81 19.42
N ALA A 214 12.11 -9.87 18.51
CA ALA A 214 10.71 -9.68 18.89
C ALA A 214 9.91 -10.98 18.99
N ARG A 215 10.30 -12.04 18.25
CA ARG A 215 9.62 -13.35 18.13
C ARG A 215 8.10 -13.28 18.34
N GLU A 216 7.45 -12.33 17.65
CA GLU A 216 6.01 -12.10 17.77
C GLU A 216 5.26 -13.02 16.78
N TRP A 217 4.27 -13.77 17.25
CA TRP A 217 3.43 -14.63 16.40
C TRP A 217 2.76 -13.87 15.24
N LYS A 218 2.40 -12.60 15.46
CA LYS A 218 1.82 -11.72 14.43
C LYS A 218 2.80 -11.46 13.30
N SER A 219 4.08 -11.26 13.62
CA SER A 219 5.13 -11.07 12.62
C SER A 219 5.43 -12.36 11.88
N ALA A 220 5.37 -13.51 12.55
CA ALA A 220 5.46 -14.80 11.88
C ALA A 220 4.31 -15.02 10.88
N MET A 221 3.08 -14.68 11.26
CA MET A 221 1.91 -14.77 10.38
C MET A 221 2.03 -13.87 9.15
N ILE A 222 2.37 -12.58 9.33
CA ILE A 222 2.57 -11.67 8.19
C ILE A 222 3.76 -12.12 7.34
N GLY A 223 4.86 -12.55 7.96
CA GLY A 223 6.00 -13.12 7.26
C GLY A 223 5.63 -14.33 6.41
N SER A 224 4.85 -15.27 6.95
CA SER A 224 4.38 -16.43 6.19
C SER A 224 3.47 -16.04 5.04
N MET A 225 2.60 -15.03 5.22
CA MET A 225 1.76 -14.52 4.13
C MET A 225 2.63 -13.92 3.00
N LEU A 226 3.63 -13.10 3.35
CA LEU A 226 4.56 -12.52 2.37
C LEU A 226 5.33 -13.61 1.60
N VAL A 227 5.87 -14.60 2.31
CA VAL A 227 6.60 -15.73 1.70
C VAL A 227 5.70 -16.54 0.77
N MET A 228 4.49 -16.91 1.23
CA MET A 228 3.52 -17.64 0.40
C MET A 228 3.15 -16.85 -0.84
N SER A 229 2.88 -15.54 -0.71
CA SER A 229 2.58 -14.68 -1.85
C SER A 229 3.74 -14.62 -2.86
N SER A 230 4.99 -14.53 -2.38
CA SER A 230 6.17 -14.55 -3.25
C SER A 230 6.35 -15.90 -3.96
N ILE A 231 6.11 -17.02 -3.28
CA ILE A 231 6.19 -18.37 -3.87
C ILE A 231 5.15 -18.54 -4.99
N VAL A 232 3.89 -18.14 -4.76
CA VAL A 232 2.82 -18.26 -5.76
C VAL A 232 3.16 -17.47 -7.02
N HIS A 233 3.62 -16.22 -6.86
CA HIS A 233 4.04 -15.40 -8.00
C HIS A 233 5.26 -15.98 -8.72
N PHE A 234 6.26 -16.47 -7.99
CA PHE A 234 7.42 -17.12 -8.58
C PHE A 234 6.99 -18.32 -9.44
N TRP A 235 6.15 -19.20 -8.90
CA TRP A 235 5.67 -20.38 -9.59
C TRP A 235 4.90 -20.01 -10.86
N HIS A 236 3.92 -19.11 -10.73
CA HIS A 236 3.08 -18.66 -11.84
C HIS A 236 3.90 -18.08 -13.01
N LEU A 237 5.01 -17.40 -12.72
CA LEU A 237 5.81 -16.71 -13.73
C LEU A 237 6.96 -17.53 -14.31
N ARG A 238 7.48 -18.52 -13.57
CA ARG A 238 8.71 -19.23 -13.94
C ARG A 238 8.56 -20.70 -14.20
N VAL A 239 7.64 -21.34 -13.49
CA VAL A 239 7.45 -22.79 -13.59
C VAL A 239 6.30 -23.05 -14.56
N GLU A 240 5.11 -22.59 -14.19
CA GLU A 240 3.91 -22.82 -14.98
C GLU A 240 2.83 -21.79 -14.59
N ALA A 241 2.11 -21.29 -15.60
CA ALA A 241 1.00 -20.37 -15.37
C ALA A 241 -0.16 -21.07 -14.66
N ILE A 242 -0.31 -20.76 -13.37
CA ILE A 242 -1.35 -21.32 -12.47
C ILE A 242 -2.43 -20.30 -12.07
N PRO A 243 -3.17 -19.67 -13.02
CA PRO A 243 -4.05 -18.53 -12.72
C PRO A 243 -5.20 -18.87 -11.76
N VAL A 244 -5.77 -20.07 -11.86
CA VAL A 244 -6.86 -20.52 -10.98
C VAL A 244 -6.35 -20.74 -9.55
N PHE A 245 -5.26 -21.50 -9.40
CA PHE A 245 -4.69 -21.81 -8.09
C PHE A 245 -4.21 -20.53 -7.37
N ALA A 246 -3.57 -19.62 -8.10
CA ALA A 246 -3.10 -18.36 -7.55
C ALA A 246 -4.28 -17.51 -7.01
N ALA A 247 -5.36 -17.36 -7.77
CA ALA A 247 -6.56 -16.66 -7.31
C ALA A 247 -7.15 -17.29 -6.03
N ILE A 248 -7.20 -18.63 -5.94
CA ILE A 248 -7.67 -19.33 -4.73
C ILE A 248 -6.79 -19.01 -3.52
N VAL A 249 -5.47 -19.08 -3.67
CA VAL A 249 -4.53 -18.78 -2.57
C VAL A 249 -4.70 -17.35 -2.07
N PHE A 250 -4.80 -16.36 -2.97
CA PHE A 250 -5.00 -14.96 -2.55
C PHE A 250 -6.37 -14.70 -1.93
N ASN A 251 -7.42 -15.42 -2.36
CA ASN A 251 -8.70 -15.41 -1.66
C ASN A 251 -8.57 -15.97 -0.23
N ALA A 252 -7.88 -17.09 -0.05
CA ALA A 252 -7.65 -17.67 1.27
C ALA A 252 -6.85 -16.73 2.18
N LEU A 253 -5.77 -16.13 1.67
CA LEU A 253 -4.95 -15.16 2.42
C LEU A 253 -5.76 -13.93 2.85
N LEU A 254 -6.60 -13.39 1.96
CA LEU A 254 -7.50 -12.27 2.29
C LEU A 254 -8.52 -12.67 3.36
N GLY A 255 -9.11 -13.86 3.24
CA GLY A 255 -10.06 -14.40 4.21
C GLY A 255 -9.44 -14.57 5.60
N VAL A 256 -8.23 -15.15 5.68
CA VAL A 256 -7.48 -15.26 6.94
C VAL A 256 -7.22 -13.88 7.55
N LEU A 257 -6.79 -12.90 6.73
CA LEU A 257 -6.51 -11.55 7.19
C LEU A 257 -7.77 -10.87 7.75
N ALA A 258 -8.92 -11.02 7.06
CA ALA A 258 -10.21 -10.50 7.49
C ALA A 258 -10.68 -11.14 8.81
N ILE A 259 -10.59 -12.47 8.93
CA ILE A 259 -10.96 -13.21 10.15
C ILE A 259 -10.10 -12.76 11.33
N VAL A 260 -8.79 -12.64 11.15
CA VAL A 260 -7.89 -12.17 12.22
C VAL A 260 -8.22 -10.73 12.64
N ALA A 261 -8.58 -9.85 11.69
CA ALA A 261 -9.02 -8.49 12.00
C ALA A 261 -10.33 -8.47 12.81
N ILE A 262 -11.32 -9.30 12.45
CA ILE A 262 -12.57 -9.48 13.20
C ILE A 262 -12.27 -10.00 14.61
N GLN A 263 -11.52 -11.09 14.73
CA GLN A 263 -11.15 -11.67 16.03
C GLN A 263 -10.42 -10.67 16.92
N LYS A 264 -9.52 -9.87 16.34
CA LYS A 264 -8.85 -8.78 17.06
C LYS A 264 -9.87 -7.75 17.54
N GLY A 265 -10.76 -7.27 16.67
CA GLY A 265 -11.81 -6.31 17.02
C GLY A 265 -12.73 -6.82 18.14
N LEU A 266 -13.09 -8.11 18.11
CA LEU A 266 -13.89 -8.76 19.16
C LEU A 266 -13.14 -8.85 20.49
N LYS A 267 -11.84 -9.20 20.47
CA LYS A 267 -11.02 -9.34 21.69
C LYS A 267 -10.67 -7.99 22.32
N THR A 268 -10.36 -6.98 21.50
CA THR A 268 -9.91 -5.66 21.98
C THR A 268 -11.01 -4.62 22.04
N ARG A 269 -12.26 -4.97 21.69
CA ARG A 269 -13.39 -4.06 21.51
C ARG A 269 -13.06 -2.86 20.60
N GLU A 270 -12.13 -3.05 19.67
CA GLU A 270 -11.73 -2.00 18.73
C GLU A 270 -12.70 -2.03 17.54
N ARG A 271 -13.70 -1.15 17.56
CA ARG A 271 -14.74 -1.07 16.50
C ARG A 271 -14.15 -1.01 15.10
N ARG A 272 -13.07 -0.24 14.92
CA ARG A 272 -12.40 -0.09 13.62
C ARG A 272 -11.85 -1.41 13.08
N ALA A 273 -11.22 -2.22 13.94
CA ALA A 273 -10.65 -3.49 13.51
C ALA A 273 -11.74 -4.50 13.13
N PHE A 274 -12.84 -4.54 13.89
CA PHE A 274 -14.01 -5.37 13.59
C PHE A 274 -14.63 -5.00 12.24
N TRP A 275 -14.99 -3.72 12.06
CA TRP A 275 -15.63 -3.25 10.83
C TRP A 275 -14.73 -3.38 9.60
N LEU A 276 -13.42 -3.10 9.72
CA LEU A 276 -12.49 -3.30 8.60
C LEU A 276 -12.45 -4.77 8.16
N GLY A 277 -12.41 -5.71 9.09
CA GLY A 277 -12.43 -7.14 8.76
C GLY A 277 -13.76 -7.60 8.17
N ALA A 278 -14.89 -7.17 8.75
CA ALA A 278 -16.23 -7.49 8.25
C ALA A 278 -16.47 -6.92 6.85
N ILE A 279 -16.08 -5.68 6.59
CA ILE A 279 -16.16 -5.05 5.26
C ILE A 279 -15.27 -5.79 4.28
N ALA A 280 -14.02 -6.11 4.63
CA ALA A 280 -13.12 -6.84 3.73
C ALA A 280 -13.69 -8.22 3.33
N LEU A 281 -14.25 -8.97 4.29
CA LEU A 281 -14.88 -10.26 4.03
C LEU A 281 -16.14 -10.12 3.15
N SER A 282 -16.99 -9.14 3.46
CA SER A 282 -18.20 -8.87 2.68
C SER A 282 -17.87 -8.46 1.25
N TRP A 283 -16.89 -7.57 1.09
CA TRP A 283 -16.42 -7.09 -0.20
C TRP A 283 -15.82 -8.22 -1.04
N GLN A 284 -15.07 -9.13 -0.41
CA GLN A 284 -14.55 -10.32 -1.06
C GLN A 284 -15.66 -11.24 -1.57
N ILE A 285 -16.68 -11.56 -0.74
CA ILE A 285 -17.78 -12.43 -1.17
C ILE A 285 -18.58 -11.78 -2.31
N LEU A 286 -18.87 -10.48 -2.18
CA LEU A 286 -19.61 -9.73 -3.18
C LEU A 286 -18.88 -9.68 -4.52
N SER A 287 -17.56 -9.45 -4.52
CA SER A 287 -16.81 -9.40 -5.78
C SER A 287 -16.77 -10.75 -6.49
N ARG A 288 -16.66 -11.86 -5.75
CA ARG A 288 -16.71 -13.23 -6.33
C ARG A 288 -18.08 -13.55 -6.90
N LEU A 289 -19.15 -13.12 -6.21
CA LEU A 289 -20.51 -13.28 -6.70
C LEU A 289 -20.74 -12.55 -8.03
N LEU A 290 -20.10 -11.39 -8.22
CA LEU A 290 -20.19 -10.64 -9.47
C LEU A 290 -19.33 -11.24 -10.60
N GLU A 291 -18.23 -11.92 -10.27
CA GLU A 291 -17.33 -12.54 -11.26
C GLU A 291 -17.86 -13.87 -11.79
N TYR A 292 -18.41 -14.73 -10.92
CA TYR A 292 -18.88 -16.06 -11.30
C TYR A 292 -20.37 -16.06 -11.65
N ASP A 293 -20.73 -15.37 -12.74
CA ASP A 293 -22.08 -15.10 -13.26
C ASP A 293 -23.19 -16.05 -12.74
N PRO A 294 -23.72 -15.82 -11.53
CA PRO A 294 -24.73 -16.69 -10.95
C PRO A 294 -26.09 -16.30 -11.50
N SER A 295 -27.03 -17.24 -11.50
CA SER A 295 -28.42 -16.97 -11.89
C SER A 295 -28.98 -15.77 -11.11
N SER A 296 -29.82 -14.96 -11.76
CA SER A 296 -30.30 -13.67 -11.23
C SER A 296 -30.95 -13.79 -9.84
N ILE A 297 -31.68 -14.89 -9.58
CA ILE A 297 -32.32 -15.15 -8.29
C ILE A 297 -31.29 -15.47 -7.20
N LEU A 298 -30.31 -16.34 -7.49
CA LEU A 298 -29.25 -16.70 -6.55
C LEU A 298 -28.43 -15.47 -6.15
N ARG A 299 -28.15 -14.59 -7.12
CA ARG A 299 -27.45 -13.32 -6.90
C ARG A 299 -28.17 -12.44 -5.88
N VAL A 300 -29.47 -12.24 -6.05
CA VAL A 300 -30.28 -11.42 -5.14
C VAL A 300 -30.32 -12.02 -3.73
N LEU A 301 -30.54 -13.35 -3.62
CA LEU A 301 -30.56 -14.04 -2.33
C LEU A 301 -29.22 -13.96 -1.59
N MET A 302 -28.11 -14.13 -2.29
CA MET A 302 -26.77 -14.05 -1.70
C MET A 302 -26.42 -12.63 -1.26
N ILE A 303 -26.79 -11.60 -2.04
CA ILE A 303 -26.61 -10.20 -1.65
C ILE A 303 -27.46 -9.87 -0.41
N ALA A 304 -28.73 -10.28 -0.39
CA ALA A 304 -29.63 -10.06 0.75
C ALA A 304 -29.11 -10.77 2.01
N GLY A 305 -28.68 -12.03 1.88
CA GLY A 305 -28.11 -12.80 2.97
C GLY A 305 -26.81 -12.20 3.52
N LEU A 306 -25.90 -11.78 2.63
CA LEU A 306 -24.65 -11.13 3.03
C LEU A 306 -24.92 -9.80 3.76
N GLY A 307 -25.77 -8.94 3.20
CA GLY A 307 -26.15 -7.67 3.82
C GLY A 307 -26.82 -7.86 5.18
N GLY A 308 -27.78 -8.79 5.27
CA GLY A 308 -28.45 -9.13 6.53
C GLY A 308 -27.47 -9.65 7.59
N SER A 309 -26.56 -10.55 7.21
CA SER A 309 -25.56 -11.09 8.14
C SER A 309 -24.59 -10.02 8.66
N ALA A 310 -24.19 -9.06 7.80
CA ALA A 310 -23.31 -7.96 8.18
C ALA A 310 -23.99 -6.99 9.16
N ILE A 311 -25.27 -6.66 8.92
CA ILE A 311 -26.08 -5.83 9.82
C ILE A 311 -26.27 -6.53 11.17
N ALA A 312 -26.65 -7.81 11.16
CA ALA A 312 -26.84 -8.59 12.37
C ALA A 312 -25.55 -8.69 13.20
N ALA A 313 -24.41 -8.95 12.55
CA ALA A 313 -23.11 -9.00 13.21
C ALA A 313 -22.71 -7.63 13.79
N GLY A 314 -23.00 -6.54 13.08
CA GLY A 314 -22.74 -5.17 13.56
C GLY A 314 -23.59 -4.79 14.76
N LEU A 315 -24.91 -5.05 14.71
CA LEU A 315 -25.82 -4.82 15.83
C LEU A 315 -25.42 -5.64 17.06
N TRP A 316 -25.13 -6.94 16.88
CA TRP A 316 -24.68 -7.80 17.97
C TRP A 316 -23.39 -7.29 18.62
N PHE A 317 -22.43 -6.83 17.81
CA PHE A 317 -21.19 -6.25 18.30
C PHE A 317 -21.44 -4.98 19.13
N GLU A 318 -22.32 -4.08 18.65
CA GLU A 318 -22.66 -2.86 19.39
C GLU A 318 -23.44 -3.13 20.69
N PHE A 319 -24.36 -4.10 20.70
CA PHE A 319 -25.09 -4.49 21.91
C PHE A 319 -24.13 -5.01 22.99
N ARG A 320 -23.17 -5.85 22.59
CA ARG A 320 -22.14 -6.39 23.51
C ARG A 320 -21.25 -5.29 24.09
N ASP A 321 -20.92 -4.26 23.31
CA ASP A 321 -20.14 -3.11 23.77
C ASP A 321 -20.89 -2.25 24.81
N ARG A 322 -22.22 -2.17 24.73
CA ARG A 322 -23.07 -1.34 25.62
C ARG A 322 -23.46 -2.02 26.94
N ALA A 323 -23.37 -3.33 27.02
CA ALA A 323 -23.73 -4.11 28.22
C ALA A 323 -22.93 -3.85 29.53
N PRO A 324 -21.77 -3.16 29.60
CA PRO A 324 -21.04 -2.99 30.88
C PRO A 324 -21.59 -1.93 31.85
N LEU A 325 -22.53 -1.06 31.48
CA LEU A 325 -22.96 0.06 32.34
C LEU A 325 -24.20 -0.24 33.21
N ALA A 326 -24.80 -1.42 33.08
CA ALA A 326 -26.02 -1.77 33.84
C ALA A 326 -25.76 -2.48 35.17
N ASN A 327 -24.52 -2.90 35.45
CA ASN A 327 -24.18 -3.73 36.63
C ASN A 327 -22.99 -3.18 37.44
N SER A 328 -22.87 -1.87 37.62
CA SER A 328 -22.14 -1.35 38.77
C SER A 328 -23.14 -1.24 39.94
N PRO A 329 -23.12 -2.15 40.92
CA PRO A 329 -23.88 -1.90 42.15
C PRO A 329 -23.29 -0.64 42.77
N GLU A 330 -24.10 0.42 42.82
CA GLU A 330 -23.91 1.47 43.81
C GLU A 330 -23.75 0.77 45.16
N SER A 331 -22.61 0.94 45.81
CA SER A 331 -22.45 0.57 47.21
C SER A 331 -23.00 1.73 48.05
N PRO A 332 -24.17 1.59 48.70
CA PRO A 332 -24.47 2.42 49.85
C PRO A 332 -23.66 1.84 51.02
N HIS A 333 -22.65 2.56 51.49
CA HIS A 333 -22.28 2.69 52.90
C HIS A 333 -21.12 3.69 53.07
#